data_AF-A0A661X0T8-F1
#
_entry.id   AF-A0A661X0T8-F1
#
_cell.length_a   1.000
_cell.length_b   1.000
_cell.length_c   1.000
_cell.angle_alpha   90.00
_cell.angle_beta   90.00
_cell.angle_gamma   90.00
#
_symmetry.space_group_name_H-M   'P 1'
#
loop_
_entity.id
_entity.type
_entity.pdbx_description
1 polymer ?
#
loop_
_entity_poly.entity_id
_entity_poly.type
_entity_poly.pdbx_seq_one_letter_code
_entity_poly.pdbx_strand_id
1 'polypeptide(L)'
;MAAELTRYGIDPAWVYRKVYEHSNKAQLRFWGHVLTHLQSEGTIDWAVVPKSTLQKFGVTIEDMNGLVDIIRRDATATIFVMFVENSNSEIMVGLRSKDNFD
;
A
#
# COMPACT_ATOMS: atom_id res chain seq x y z
N MET A 1 -3.01 -26.09 8.46
CA MET A 1 -2.51 -24.88 9.15
C MET A 1 -3.62 -23.87 9.43
N ALA A 2 -4.16 -23.12 8.46
CA ALA A 2 -5.24 -22.15 8.74
C ALA A 2 -6.52 -22.78 9.33
N ALA A 3 -6.97 -23.91 8.77
CA ALA A 3 -8.12 -24.66 9.29
C ALA A 3 -7.90 -25.32 10.66
N GLU A 4 -6.66 -25.40 11.13
CA GLU A 4 -6.33 -25.97 12.43
C GLU A 4 -6.36 -24.89 13.52
N LEU A 5 -5.93 -23.67 13.18
CA LEU A 5 -6.01 -22.50 14.05
C LEU A 5 -7.46 -22.11 14.40
N THR A 6 -8.39 -22.28 13.47
CA THR A 6 -9.82 -22.02 13.73
C THR A 6 -10.41 -22.98 14.77
N ARG A 7 -9.85 -24.20 14.90
CA ARG A 7 -10.27 -25.17 15.93
C ARG A 7 -9.92 -24.73 17.35
N TYR A 8 -8.99 -23.78 17.49
CA TYR A 8 -8.65 -23.14 18.77
C TYR A 8 -9.50 -21.89 19.06
N GLY A 9 -10.56 -21.64 18.29
CA GLY A 9 -11.50 -20.53 18.51
C GLY A 9 -11.04 -19.20 17.92
N ILE A 10 -9.99 -19.18 17.10
CA ILE A 10 -9.58 -17.98 16.36
C ILE A 10 -10.64 -17.69 15.29
N ASP A 11 -11.24 -16.50 15.34
CA ASP A 11 -12.15 -15.98 14.32
C ASP A 11 -11.34 -15.29 13.20
N PRO A 12 -11.25 -15.87 11.99
CA PRO A 12 -10.53 -15.26 10.88
C PRO A 12 -11.13 -13.92 10.44
N ALA A 13 -12.44 -13.73 10.58
CA ALA A 13 -13.09 -12.48 10.22
C ALA A 13 -12.69 -11.35 11.18
N TRP A 14 -12.58 -11.64 12.48
CA TRP A 14 -12.04 -10.68 13.44
C TRP A 14 -10.59 -10.28 13.11
N VAL A 15 -9.73 -11.26 12.80
CA VAL A 15 -8.34 -10.99 12.41
C VAL A 15 -8.30 -10.11 11.16
N TYR A 16 -9.08 -10.46 10.14
CA TYR A 16 -9.16 -9.68 8.90
C TYR A 16 -9.54 -8.22 9.18
N ARG A 17 -10.61 -7.98 9.96
CA ARG A 17 -11.04 -6.61 10.30
C ARG A 17 -9.96 -5.83 11.03
N LYS A 18 -9.25 -6.47 11.97
CA LYS A 18 -8.17 -5.83 12.72
C LYS A 18 -6.96 -5.49 11.86
N VAL A 19 -6.65 -6.30 10.86
CA VAL A 19 -5.47 -6.12 10.01
C VAL A 19 -5.76 -5.22 8.81
N TYR A 20 -6.93 -5.34 8.17
CA TYR A 20 -7.22 -4.67 6.90
C TYR A 20 -8.32 -3.59 6.99
N GLU A 21 -9.25 -3.67 7.94
CA GLU A 21 -10.39 -2.75 8.06
C GLU A 21 -10.21 -1.72 9.20
N HIS A 22 -9.02 -1.13 9.30
CA HIS A 22 -8.72 -0.15 10.35
C HIS A 22 -8.32 1.23 9.82
N SER A 23 -8.45 1.45 8.50
CA SER A 23 -8.02 2.70 7.89
C SER A 23 -8.86 3.90 8.30
N ASN A 24 -8.19 4.97 8.71
CA ASN A 24 -8.84 6.22 9.07
C ASN A 24 -9.11 7.11 7.83
N LYS A 25 -9.93 8.16 7.98
CA LYS A 25 -10.28 9.04 6.86
C LYS A 25 -9.08 9.79 6.25
N ALA A 26 -8.04 10.08 7.03
CA ALA A 26 -6.84 10.76 6.52
C ALA A 26 -6.06 9.82 5.60
N GLN A 27 -5.88 8.57 6.00
CA GLN A 27 -5.28 7.51 5.21
C GLN A 27 -6.03 7.29 3.88
N LEU A 28 -7.36 7.19 3.92
CA LEU A 28 -8.17 7.01 2.70
C LEU A 28 -8.04 8.20 1.73
N ARG A 29 -8.00 9.45 2.23
CA ARG A 29 -7.78 10.64 1.40
C ARG A 29 -6.37 10.67 0.81
N PHE A 30 -5.37 10.30 1.60
CA PHE A 30 -3.99 10.16 1.15
C PHE A 30 -3.88 9.12 0.02
N TRP A 31 -4.50 7.95 0.16
CA TRP A 31 -4.54 6.93 -0.90
C TRP A 31 -5.17 7.46 -2.18
N GLY A 32 -6.33 8.13 -2.07
CA GLY A 32 -6.96 8.76 -3.24
C GLY A 32 -6.04 9.79 -3.91
N HIS A 33 -5.29 10.56 -3.14
CA HIS A 33 -4.30 11.49 -3.68
C HIS A 33 -3.17 10.76 -4.42
N VAL A 34 -2.59 9.71 -3.84
CA VAL A 34 -1.54 8.94 -4.53
C VAL A 34 -2.06 8.29 -5.81
N LEU A 35 -3.24 7.67 -5.76
CA LEU A 35 -3.86 7.00 -6.92
C LEU A 35 -4.15 7.97 -8.08
N THR A 36 -4.59 9.20 -7.79
CA THR A 36 -4.82 10.22 -8.82
C THR A 36 -3.54 10.77 -9.45
N HIS A 37 -2.38 10.50 -8.85
CA HIS A 37 -1.06 10.90 -9.34
C HIS A 37 -0.19 9.70 -9.73
N LEU A 38 -0.80 8.50 -9.84
CA LEU A 38 -0.09 7.31 -10.30
C LEU A 38 0.41 7.54 -11.73
N GLN A 39 1.66 7.15 -11.96
CA GLN A 39 2.28 7.22 -13.27
C GLN A 39 2.41 5.80 -13.82
N SER A 40 2.29 5.66 -15.13
CA SER A 40 2.32 4.37 -15.81
C SER A 40 3.10 4.46 -17.10
N GLU A 41 3.93 3.46 -17.37
CA GLU A 41 4.66 3.27 -18.62
C GLU A 41 4.74 1.78 -18.95
N GLY A 42 4.12 1.38 -20.07
CA GLY A 42 4.01 -0.02 -20.44
C GLY A 42 3.28 -0.82 -19.36
N THR A 43 3.98 -1.77 -18.74
CA THR A 43 3.45 -2.61 -17.64
C THR A 43 3.96 -2.19 -16.26
N ILE A 44 4.51 -0.98 -16.13
CA ILE A 44 5.07 -0.46 -14.90
C ILE A 44 4.18 0.68 -14.39
N ASP A 45 3.71 0.54 -13.15
CA ASP A 45 3.09 1.62 -12.40
C ASP A 45 4.04 2.11 -11.31
N TRP A 46 4.09 3.42 -11.10
CA TRP A 46 4.80 3.97 -9.96
C TRP A 46 4.14 5.19 -9.34
N ALA A 47 4.40 5.36 -8.06
CA ALA A 47 4.00 6.52 -7.29
C ALA A 47 5.23 7.18 -6.66
N VAL A 48 5.22 8.51 -6.62
CA VAL A 48 6.18 9.31 -5.87
C VAL A 48 5.44 10.01 -4.73
N VAL A 49 5.90 9.76 -3.51
CA VAL A 49 5.33 10.31 -2.27
C VAL A 49 6.40 11.16 -1.57
N PRO A 50 6.43 12.46 -1.87
CA PRO A 50 7.28 13.40 -1.15
C PRO A 50 6.90 13.49 0.34
N LYS A 51 7.85 13.90 1.18
CA LYS A 51 7.62 14.11 2.62
C LYS A 51 6.52 15.15 2.87
N SER A 52 6.45 16.17 2.00
CA SER A 52 5.41 17.21 2.05
C SER A 52 4.01 16.65 1.83
N THR A 53 3.86 15.57 1.05
CA THR A 53 2.57 14.88 0.86
C THR A 53 2.15 14.17 2.13
N LEU A 54 3.05 13.42 2.79
CA LEU A 54 2.75 12.78 4.08
C LEU A 54 2.31 13.82 5.12
N GLN A 55 3.04 14.93 5.23
CA GLN A 55 2.71 16.05 6.11
C GLN A 55 1.37 16.70 5.78
N LYS A 56 1.08 16.94 4.50
CA LYS A 56 -0.18 17.54 4.03
C LYS A 56 -1.40 16.74 4.46
N PHE A 57 -1.31 15.41 4.44
CA PHE A 57 -2.41 14.53 4.84
C PHE A 57 -2.37 14.14 6.32
N GLY A 58 -1.29 14.49 7.04
CA GLY A 58 -1.11 14.13 8.45
C GLY A 58 -0.98 12.62 8.65
N VAL A 59 -0.32 11.94 7.71
CA VAL A 59 -0.13 10.48 7.70
C VAL A 59 1.34 10.11 7.86
N THR A 60 1.61 8.91 8.34
CA THR A 60 2.96 8.35 8.45
C THR A 60 3.25 7.36 7.32
N ILE A 61 4.47 6.82 7.28
CA ILE A 61 4.82 5.79 6.30
C ILE A 61 4.01 4.51 6.55
N GLU A 62 3.68 4.21 7.81
CA GLU A 62 2.85 3.06 8.19
C GLU A 62 1.42 3.17 7.64
N ASP A 63 0.89 4.38 7.49
CA ASP A 63 -0.40 4.63 6.84
C ASP A 63 -0.38 4.32 5.32
N MET A 64 0.79 4.03 4.74
CA MET A 64 0.89 3.53 3.37
C MET A 64 0.56 2.03 3.26
N ASN A 65 0.53 1.29 4.38
CA ASN A 65 0.21 -0.13 4.37
C ASN A 65 -1.16 -0.39 3.73
N GLY A 66 -1.21 -1.29 2.75
CA GLY A 66 -2.42 -1.60 1.97
C GLY A 66 -2.58 -0.78 0.69
N LEU A 67 -1.92 0.38 0.55
CA LEU A 67 -1.98 1.17 -0.69
C LEU A 67 -1.42 0.38 -1.88
N VAL A 68 -0.29 -0.31 -1.68
CA VAL A 68 0.34 -1.14 -2.72
C VAL A 68 -0.61 -2.26 -3.19
N ASP A 69 -1.43 -2.82 -2.29
CA ASP A 69 -2.41 -3.85 -2.66
C ASP A 69 -3.58 -3.30 -3.47
N ILE A 70 -3.85 -1.99 -3.38
CA ILE A 70 -4.82 -1.31 -4.23
C ILE A 70 -4.21 -1.04 -5.61
N ILE A 71 -3.00 -0.48 -5.66
CA ILE A 71 -2.31 -0.19 -6.94
C ILE A 71 -2.14 -1.49 -7.74
N ARG A 72 -1.78 -2.60 -7.08
CA ARG A 72 -1.64 -3.93 -7.71
C ARG A 72 -2.91 -4.46 -8.39
N ARG A 73 -4.07 -3.83 -8.19
CA ARG A 73 -5.31 -4.21 -8.88
C ARG A 73 -5.37 -3.72 -10.33
N ASP A 74 -4.50 -2.80 -10.74
CA ASP A 74 -4.39 -2.40 -12.13
C ASP A 74 -4.05 -3.63 -12.99
N ALA A 75 -4.98 -4.10 -13.82
CA ALA A 75 -4.80 -5.31 -14.63
C ALA A 75 -3.76 -5.15 -15.75
N THR A 76 -3.38 -3.92 -16.09
CA THR A 76 -2.45 -3.60 -17.18
C THR A 76 -0.99 -3.56 -16.73
N ALA A 77 -0.75 -3.35 -15.44
CA ALA A 77 0.59 -3.35 -14.86
C ALA A 77 0.97 -4.69 -14.21
N THR A 78 2.25 -5.02 -14.30
CA THR A 78 2.90 -6.19 -13.67
C THR A 78 4.00 -5.80 -12.70
N ILE A 79 4.54 -4.58 -12.78
CA ILE A 79 5.57 -4.05 -11.89
C ILE A 79 5.03 -2.79 -11.21
N PHE A 80 5.28 -2.67 -9.91
CA PHE A 80 4.78 -1.59 -9.07
C PHE A 80 5.92 -1.01 -8.23
N VAL A 81 6.13 0.29 -8.34
CA VAL A 81 7.19 0.99 -7.60
C VAL A 81 6.61 2.12 -6.76
N MET A 82 7.00 2.21 -5.49
CA MET A 82 6.71 3.36 -4.64
C MET A 82 8.01 4.02 -4.20
N PHE A 83 8.17 5.29 -4.52
CA PHE A 83 9.23 6.15 -4.01
C PHE A 83 8.67 6.98 -2.88
N VAL A 84 9.21 6.84 -1.67
CA VAL A 84 8.72 7.52 -0.47
C VAL A 84 9.84 8.28 0.19
N GLU A 85 9.72 9.60 0.29
CA GLU A 85 10.69 10.41 1.00
C GLU A 85 10.41 10.37 2.50
N ASN A 86 11.37 9.87 3.28
CA ASN A 86 11.24 9.71 4.73
C ASN A 86 11.64 10.99 5.50
N SER A 87 11.61 10.92 6.83
CA SER A 87 11.96 12.05 7.69
C SER A 87 13.41 12.54 7.55
N ASN A 88 14.33 11.66 7.12
CA ASN A 88 15.77 11.89 7.01
C ASN A 88 16.20 12.35 5.60
N SER A 89 15.25 12.70 4.72
CA SER A 89 15.51 13.01 3.32
C SER A 89 16.10 11.84 2.52
N GLU A 90 15.86 10.61 2.96
CA GLU A 90 16.16 9.41 2.20
C GLU A 90 14.91 8.97 1.42
N ILE A 91 15.14 8.28 0.30
CA ILE A 91 14.05 7.72 -0.52
C ILE A 91 13.96 6.22 -0.25
N MET A 92 12.89 5.81 0.41
CA MET A 92 12.52 4.40 0.52
C MET A 92 11.87 3.95 -0.79
N VAL A 93 12.37 2.86 -1.36
CA VAL A 93 11.84 2.29 -2.61
C VAL A 93 11.16 0.97 -2.31
N GLY A 94 9.84 0.92 -2.49
CA GLY A 94 9.06 -0.31 -2.44
C GLY A 94 8.86 -0.87 -3.84
N LEU A 95 9.41 -2.05 -4.12
CA LEU A 95 9.21 -2.76 -5.38
C LEU A 95 8.28 -3.97 -5.16
N ARG A 96 7.30 -4.15 -6.05
CA ARG A 96 6.44 -5.35 -6.10
C ARG A 96 6.22 -5.76 -7.55
N SER A 97 6.05 -7.05 -7.77
CA SER A 97 5.64 -7.63 -9.04
C SER A 97 4.37 -8.48 -8.90
N LYS A 98 3.71 -8.71 -10.03
CA LYS A 98 2.82 -9.86 -10.22
C LYS A 98 3.62 -10.95 -10.90
N ASP A 99 3.33 -12.19 -10.52
CA ASP A 99 3.93 -13.39 -11.10
C ASP A 99 5.47 -13.42 -10.98
N ASN A 100 6.14 -14.26 -11.79
CA ASN A 100 7.57 -14.54 -11.71
C ASN A 100 8.43 -13.46 -12.39
N PHE A 101 8.26 -12.22 -11.99
CA PHE A 101 9.24 -11.17 -12.27
C PHE A 101 10.20 -11.10 -11.07
N ASP A 102 11.39 -11.68 -11.22
CA ASP A 102 12.52 -11.62 -10.26
C ASP A 102 13.25 -10.26 -10.34
#